data_AF-A0A1G0RDK4-F1
#
_entry.id   AF-A0A1G0RDK4-F1
#
_cell.length_a   1.000
_cell.length_b   1.000
_cell.length_c   1.000
_cell.angle_alpha   90.00
_cell.angle_beta   90.00
_cell.angle_gamma   90.00
#
_symmetry.space_group_name_H-M   'P 1'
#
loop_
_entity.id
_entity.type
_entity.pdbx_description
1 polymer ?
#
loop_
_entity_poly.entity_id
_entity_poly.type
_entity_poly.pdbx_seq_one_letter_code
_entity_poly.pdbx_strand_id
1 'polypeptide(L)'
;MKETWSNIWKSKEFRIKLFATIIILAVVLFLLTSFLQFNETRRGTTINDPILNLFSPIDVTWITFSLIYAALIIGLVHLSTNPENLLIAFQAYIIMILFRIAAMYSLPLEPPSSMIALKDPFVEFFGSGNVLTKDLFFSGHTSTLFLLFL
;
A
#
# COMPACT_ATOMS: atom_id res chain seq x y z
N MET A 1 -8.06 -25.04 -15.02
CA MET A 1 -8.71 -25.60 -13.81
C MET A 1 -8.21 -24.81 -12.62
N LYS A 2 -9.07 -24.38 -11.70
CA LYS A 2 -8.61 -23.76 -10.45
C LYS A 2 -7.81 -24.82 -9.67
N GLU A 3 -6.52 -24.62 -9.50
CA GLU A 3 -5.65 -25.46 -8.67
C GLU A 3 -6.09 -25.33 -7.20
N THR A 4 -6.56 -26.42 -6.59
CA THR A 4 -6.92 -26.41 -5.17
C THR A 4 -5.65 -26.30 -4.33
N TRP A 5 -5.71 -25.57 -3.21
CA TRP A 5 -4.61 -25.47 -2.23
C TRP A 5 -3.94 -26.80 -1.90
N SER A 6 -4.72 -27.88 -1.72
CA SER A 6 -4.20 -29.22 -1.41
C SER A 6 -3.28 -29.79 -2.51
N ASN A 7 -3.55 -29.47 -3.77
CA ASN A 7 -2.78 -29.98 -4.90
C ASN A 7 -1.48 -29.20 -5.08
N ILE A 8 -1.57 -27.88 -5.14
CA ILE A 8 -0.40 -27.03 -5.37
C ILE A 8 0.59 -27.08 -4.21
N TRP A 9 0.11 -27.29 -2.97
CA TRP A 9 0.95 -27.38 -1.79
C TRP A 9 1.90 -28.58 -1.82
N LYS A 10 1.58 -29.63 -2.59
CA LYS A 10 2.47 -30.78 -2.78
C LYS A 10 3.74 -30.38 -3.54
N SER A 11 3.65 -29.38 -4.42
CA SER A 11 4.80 -28.85 -5.14
C SER A 11 5.81 -28.22 -4.17
N LYS A 12 7.06 -28.70 -4.23
CA LYS A 12 8.18 -28.11 -3.46
C LYS A 12 8.49 -26.71 -3.97
N GLU A 13 8.40 -26.50 -5.27
CA GLU A 13 8.68 -25.20 -5.90
C GLU A 13 7.69 -24.13 -5.44
N PHE A 14 6.39 -24.44 -5.43
CA PHE A 14 5.36 -23.50 -4.96
C PHE A 14 5.60 -23.10 -3.51
N ARG A 15 5.88 -24.06 -2.62
CA ARG A 15 6.19 -23.78 -1.21
C ARG A 15 7.40 -22.86 -1.05
N ILE A 16 8.50 -23.14 -1.77
CA ILE A 16 9.69 -22.28 -1.72
C ILE A 16 9.36 -20.87 -2.20
N LYS A 17 8.65 -20.73 -3.33
CA LYS A 17 8.23 -19.43 -3.86
C LYS A 17 7.36 -18.66 -2.87
N LEU A 18 6.39 -19.33 -2.24
CA LEU A 18 5.50 -18.72 -1.25
C LEU A 18 6.28 -18.25 -0.01
N PHE A 19 7.10 -19.11 0.59
CA PHE A 19 7.90 -18.74 1.76
C PHE A 19 8.88 -17.60 1.45
N ALA A 20 9.59 -17.67 0.33
CA ALA A 20 10.47 -16.60 -0.12
C ALA A 20 9.69 -15.29 -0.33
N THR A 21 8.52 -15.35 -0.96
CA THR A 21 7.66 -14.17 -1.19
C THR A 21 7.21 -13.54 0.13
N ILE A 22 6.77 -14.35 1.11
CA ILE A 22 6.35 -13.85 2.42
C ILE A 22 7.53 -13.18 3.16
N ILE A 23 8.71 -13.79 3.14
CA ILE A 23 9.91 -13.22 3.77
C ILE A 23 10.29 -11.89 3.11
N ILE A 24 10.34 -11.86 1.77
CA ILE A 24 10.66 -10.64 1.02
C ILE A 24 9.61 -9.56 1.29
N LEU A 25 8.33 -9.92 1.32
CA LEU A 25 7.24 -8.99 1.64
C LEU A 25 7.44 -8.36 3.02
N ALA A 26 7.75 -9.16 4.04
CA ALA A 26 8.01 -8.65 5.39
C ALA A 26 9.18 -7.67 5.42
N VAL A 27 10.29 -8.00 4.73
CA VAL A 27 11.46 -7.12 4.61
C VAL A 27 11.09 -5.81 3.89
N VAL A 28 10.36 -5.89 2.78
CA VAL A 28 9.98 -4.71 1.99
C VAL A 28 8.99 -3.82 2.74
N LEU A 29 8.07 -4.38 3.51
CA LEU A 29 7.19 -3.61 4.41
C LEU A 29 7.98 -2.90 5.51
N PHE A 30 8.96 -3.58 6.11
CA PHE A 30 9.85 -2.96 7.09
C PHE A 30 10.65 -1.80 6.48
N LEU A 31 11.19 -2.00 5.26
CA LEU A 31 11.89 -0.96 4.51
C LEU A 31 10.97 0.21 4.19
N LEU A 32 9.72 -0.03 3.79
CA LEU A 32 8.74 1.03 3.54
C LEU A 32 8.48 1.86 4.79
N THR A 33 8.17 1.23 5.93
CA THR A 33 7.91 1.97 7.18
C THR A 33 9.12 2.80 7.61
N SER A 34 10.32 2.22 7.53
CA SER A 34 11.57 2.92 7.85
C SER A 34 11.82 4.08 6.88
N PHE A 35 11.57 3.86 5.59
CA PHE A 35 11.71 4.86 4.56
C PHE A 35 10.72 6.02 4.75
N LEU A 36 9.46 5.74 5.09
CA LEU A 36 8.46 6.79 5.32
C LEU A 36 8.86 7.72 6.47
N GLN A 37 9.36 7.16 7.58
CA GLN A 37 9.90 7.95 8.69
C GLN A 37 11.10 8.80 8.26
N PHE A 38 12.02 8.22 7.48
CA PHE A 38 13.13 8.96 6.89
C PHE A 38 12.64 10.07 5.95
N ASN A 39 11.60 9.81 5.16
CA ASN A 39 11.07 10.75 4.18
C ASN A 39 10.49 12.00 4.83
N GLU A 40 9.88 11.89 6.02
CA GLU A 40 9.43 13.04 6.82
C GLU A 40 10.56 14.04 7.14
N THR A 41 11.79 13.54 7.31
CA THR A 41 12.96 14.40 7.64
C THR A 41 13.53 15.14 6.43
N ARG A 42 13.14 14.75 5.22
CA ARG A 42 13.67 15.33 3.99
C ARG A 42 12.95 16.63 3.67
N ARG A 43 13.70 17.59 3.12
CA ARG A 43 13.11 18.79 2.50
C ARG A 43 12.58 18.41 1.13
N GLY A 44 11.27 18.51 0.95
CA GLY A 44 10.61 18.31 -0.32
C GLY A 44 10.39 19.60 -1.10
N THR A 45 9.70 19.47 -2.23
CA THR A 45 9.16 20.60 -2.99
C THR A 45 7.64 20.59 -2.94
N THR A 46 7.02 21.76 -2.98
CA THR A 46 5.56 21.89 -3.13
C THR A 46 5.22 21.95 -4.62
N ILE A 47 4.27 21.13 -5.04
CA ILE A 47 3.73 21.19 -6.41
C ILE A 47 2.43 21.99 -6.36
N ASN A 48 2.37 23.05 -7.17
CA ASN A 48 1.12 23.77 -7.38
C ASN A 48 0.28 23.01 -8.41
N ASP A 49 -0.70 22.24 -7.95
CA ASP A 49 -1.62 21.48 -8.80
C ASP A 49 -2.84 22.35 -9.16
N PRO A 50 -2.98 22.83 -10.42
CA PRO A 50 -4.09 23.68 -10.81
C PRO A 50 -5.45 23.00 -10.72
N ILE A 51 -5.50 21.67 -10.88
CA ILE A 51 -6.74 20.90 -10.81
C ILE A 51 -7.18 20.79 -9.34
N LEU A 52 -6.26 20.48 -8.44
CA LEU A 52 -6.54 20.42 -7.01
C LEU A 52 -7.04 21.78 -6.47
N ASN A 53 -6.48 22.88 -6.96
CA ASN A 53 -6.88 24.24 -6.57
C ASN A 53 -8.33 24.62 -6.94
N LEU A 54 -8.99 23.84 -7.81
CA LEU A 54 -10.40 24.06 -8.14
C LEU A 54 -11.35 23.57 -7.04
N PHE A 55 -10.85 22.81 -6.06
CA PHE A 55 -11.65 22.17 -5.03
C PHE A 55 -11.28 22.67 -3.64
N SER A 56 -12.28 22.79 -2.78
CA SER A 56 -12.04 22.98 -1.34
C SER A 56 -11.78 21.62 -0.69
N PRO A 57 -10.77 21.50 0.19
CA PRO A 57 -10.51 20.26 0.91
C PRO A 57 -11.73 19.85 1.75
N ILE A 58 -12.10 18.57 1.65
CA ILE A 58 -13.15 17.96 2.45
C ILE A 58 -12.58 16.75 3.18
N ASP A 59 -12.99 16.55 4.42
CA ASP A 59 -12.58 15.38 5.19
C ASP A 59 -13.35 14.15 4.70
N VAL A 60 -12.63 13.23 4.06
CA VAL A 60 -13.15 11.96 3.54
C VAL A 60 -12.53 10.76 4.24
N THR A 61 -11.94 10.95 5.42
CA THR A 61 -11.23 9.92 6.21
C THR A 61 -12.07 8.65 6.35
N TRP A 62 -13.28 8.77 6.90
CA TRP A 62 -14.15 7.61 7.16
C TRP A 62 -14.57 6.88 5.88
N ILE A 63 -14.90 7.62 4.83
CA ILE A 63 -15.28 7.04 3.53
C ILE A 63 -14.10 6.27 2.93
N THR A 64 -12.92 6.89 2.95
CA THR A 64 -11.70 6.34 2.36
C THR A 64 -11.31 5.03 3.06
N PHE A 65 -11.19 5.03 4.39
CA PHE A 65 -10.81 3.83 5.14
C PHE A 65 -11.87 2.73 5.07
N SER A 66 -13.17 3.07 5.09
CA SER A 66 -14.24 2.08 4.92
C SER A 66 -14.14 1.35 3.57
N LEU A 67 -13.92 2.09 2.49
CA LEU A 67 -13.76 1.51 1.15
C LEU A 67 -12.49 0.66 1.03
N ILE A 68 -11.36 1.14 1.57
CA ILE A 68 -10.09 0.43 1.53
C ILE A 68 -10.20 -0.91 2.27
N TYR A 69 -10.73 -0.92 3.49
CA TYR A 69 -10.84 -2.17 4.26
C TYR A 69 -11.85 -3.13 3.66
N ALA A 70 -13.00 -2.63 3.19
CA ALA A 70 -13.98 -3.48 2.51
C ALA A 70 -13.37 -4.15 1.28
N ALA A 71 -12.69 -3.37 0.42
CA ALA A 71 -12.05 -3.90 -0.77
C ALA A 71 -10.86 -4.82 -0.45
N LEU A 72 -10.09 -4.54 0.60
CA LEU A 72 -9.00 -5.41 1.05
C LEU A 72 -9.53 -6.77 1.49
N ILE A 73 -10.58 -6.81 2.31
CA ILE A 73 -11.20 -8.06 2.77
C ILE A 73 -11.77 -8.82 1.57
N ILE A 74 -12.56 -8.17 0.72
CA ILE A 74 -13.18 -8.80 -0.46
C ILE A 74 -12.11 -9.33 -1.41
N GLY A 75 -11.10 -8.51 -1.73
CA GLY A 75 -10.02 -8.86 -2.65
C GLY A 75 -9.17 -10.02 -2.14
N LEU A 76 -8.79 -10.01 -0.85
CA LEU A 76 -8.03 -11.12 -0.27
C LEU A 76 -8.84 -12.43 -0.23
N VAL A 77 -10.13 -12.35 0.11
CA VAL A 77 -11.01 -13.53 0.05
C VAL A 77 -11.09 -14.06 -1.38
N HIS A 78 -11.29 -13.18 -2.37
CA HIS A 78 -11.34 -13.56 -3.78
C HIS A 78 -10.04 -14.21 -4.26
N LEU A 79 -8.90 -13.56 -4.05
CA LEU A 79 -7.57 -14.03 -4.43
C LEU A 79 -7.21 -15.34 -3.74
N SER A 80 -7.58 -15.52 -2.47
CA SER A 80 -7.31 -16.76 -1.73
C SER A 80 -8.02 -17.98 -2.29
N THR A 81 -9.03 -17.81 -3.15
CA THR A 81 -9.65 -18.95 -3.86
C THR A 81 -8.73 -19.60 -4.90
N ASN A 82 -7.69 -18.88 -5.35
CA ASN A 82 -6.67 -19.40 -6.25
C ASN A 82 -5.26 -19.11 -5.69
N PRO A 83 -4.54 -20.14 -5.20
CA PRO A 83 -3.23 -19.96 -4.56
C PRO A 83 -2.17 -19.33 -5.49
N GLU A 84 -2.26 -19.53 -6.81
CA GLU A 84 -1.34 -18.90 -7.76
C GLU A 84 -1.59 -17.41 -7.90
N ASN A 85 -2.86 -17.00 -8.06
CA ASN A 85 -3.22 -15.59 -8.14
C ASN A 85 -2.84 -14.85 -6.85
N LEU A 86 -3.05 -15.47 -5.69
CA LEU A 86 -2.64 -14.89 -4.41
C LEU A 86 -1.12 -14.68 -4.34
N LEU A 87 -0.34 -15.66 -4.79
CA LEU A 87 1.11 -15.54 -4.84
C LEU A 87 1.56 -14.41 -5.79
N ILE A 88 0.95 -14.33 -6.98
CA ILE A 88 1.21 -13.26 -7.95
C ILE A 88 0.85 -11.89 -7.36
N ALA A 89 -0.29 -11.79 -6.68
CA ALA A 89 -0.73 -10.55 -6.03
C ALA A 89 0.29 -10.08 -4.98
N PHE A 90 0.82 -10.98 -4.14
CA PHE A 90 1.88 -10.63 -3.20
C PHE A 90 3.17 -10.18 -3.89
N GLN A 91 3.58 -10.85 -4.96
CA GLN A 91 4.78 -10.48 -5.73
C GLN A 91 4.61 -9.12 -6.43
N ALA A 92 3.45 -8.87 -7.02
CA ALA A 92 3.12 -7.58 -7.63
C ALA A 92 3.08 -6.46 -6.60
N TYR A 93 2.55 -6.74 -5.40
CA TYR A 93 2.53 -5.79 -4.29
C TYR A 93 3.93 -5.44 -3.79
N ILE A 94 4.85 -6.42 -3.71
CA ILE A 94 6.27 -6.18 -3.40
C ILE A 94 6.89 -5.21 -4.42
N ILE A 95 6.72 -5.50 -5.72
CA ILE A 95 7.28 -4.66 -6.79
C ILE A 95 6.70 -3.25 -6.72
N MET A 96 5.39 -3.12 -6.49
CA MET A 96 4.71 -1.85 -6.34
C MET A 96 5.27 -1.03 -5.17
N ILE A 97 5.49 -1.65 -4.00
CA ILE A 97 6.09 -0.96 -2.85
C ILE A 97 7.51 -0.47 -3.17
N LEU A 98 8.34 -1.32 -3.78
CA LEU A 98 9.71 -0.93 -4.16
C LEU A 98 9.69 0.26 -5.13
N PHE A 99 8.77 0.26 -6.09
CA PHE A 99 8.59 1.37 -7.02
C PHE A 99 8.10 2.63 -6.30
N ARG A 100 7.21 2.52 -5.31
CA ARG A 100 6.80 3.66 -4.45
C ARG A 100 7.96 4.24 -3.68
N ILE A 101 8.79 3.41 -3.05
CA ILE A 101 9.98 3.87 -2.32
C ILE A 101 10.92 4.62 -3.27
N ALA A 102 11.20 4.04 -4.45
CA ALA A 102 12.03 4.70 -5.46
C ALA A 102 11.44 6.03 -5.93
N ALA A 103 10.14 6.08 -6.20
CA ALA A 103 9.44 7.28 -6.65
C ALA A 103 9.47 8.40 -5.59
N MET A 104 9.13 8.10 -4.33
CA MET A 104 9.23 9.06 -3.22
C MET A 104 10.67 9.46 -2.94
N TYR A 105 11.62 8.55 -3.13
CA TYR A 105 13.04 8.86 -2.99
C TYR A 105 13.46 9.89 -4.04
N SER A 106 13.10 9.68 -5.31
CA SER A 106 13.43 10.58 -6.42
C SER A 106 12.70 11.92 -6.35
N LEU A 107 11.46 11.95 -5.84
CA LEU A 107 10.63 13.15 -5.79
C LEU A 107 10.09 13.37 -4.36
N PRO A 108 10.89 13.95 -3.46
CA PRO A 108 10.41 14.33 -2.13
C PRO A 108 9.43 15.51 -2.27
N LEU A 109 8.21 15.33 -1.76
CA LEU A 109 7.16 16.34 -1.81
C LEU A 109 6.82 16.84 -0.42
N GLU A 110 6.51 18.13 -0.31
CA GLU A 110 5.89 18.71 0.88
C GLU A 110 4.37 18.70 0.74
N PRO A 111 3.62 18.47 1.82
CA PRO A 111 2.17 18.51 1.78
C PRO A 111 1.68 19.93 1.45
N PRO A 112 0.58 20.06 0.69
CA PRO A 112 -0.02 21.37 0.47
C PRO A 112 -0.53 21.96 1.80
N SER A 113 -0.50 23.28 1.95
CA SER A 113 -0.90 23.96 3.20
C SER A 113 -2.34 23.71 3.61
N SER A 114 -3.19 23.35 2.65
CA SER A 114 -4.60 23.02 2.84
C SER A 114 -4.86 21.51 3.03
N MET A 115 -3.82 20.69 3.20
CA MET A 115 -3.96 19.24 3.38
C MET A 115 -4.67 18.90 4.68
N ILE A 116 -5.69 18.04 4.58
CA ILE A 116 -6.29 17.38 5.73
C ILE A 116 -5.54 16.07 5.94
N ALA A 117 -4.88 15.94 7.09
CA ALA A 117 -4.18 14.72 7.47
C ALA A 117 -5.22 13.59 7.70
N LEU A 118 -5.18 12.56 6.84
CA LEU A 118 -6.05 11.40 6.99
C LEU A 118 -5.62 10.58 8.20
N LYS A 119 -6.50 10.48 9.18
CA LYS A 119 -6.27 9.68 10.39
C LYS A 119 -6.82 8.29 10.20
N ASP A 120 -5.93 7.31 10.03
CA ASP A 120 -6.35 5.91 9.97
C ASP A 120 -6.90 5.50 11.35
N PRO A 121 -8.19 5.12 11.45
CA PRO A 121 -8.83 4.85 12.73
C PRO A 121 -8.25 3.60 13.43
N PHE A 122 -7.72 2.63 12.69
CA PHE A 122 -7.07 1.46 13.27
C PHE A 122 -5.65 1.78 13.72
N VAL A 123 -4.88 2.51 12.91
CA VAL A 123 -3.51 2.91 13.29
C VAL A 123 -3.53 3.91 14.43
N GLU A 124 -4.52 4.80 14.51
CA GLU A 124 -4.68 5.72 15.64
C GLU A 124 -5.05 4.97 16.93
N PHE A 125 -5.84 3.90 16.83
CA PHE A 125 -6.23 3.08 17.99
C PHE A 125 -5.11 2.15 18.48
N PHE A 126 -4.25 1.64 17.59
CA PHE A 126 -3.22 0.63 17.91
C PHE A 126 -1.76 1.14 17.85
N GLY A 127 -1.52 2.33 17.30
CA GLY A 127 -0.18 2.87 17.01
C GLY A 127 0.21 4.07 17.87
N SER A 128 1.34 4.70 17.51
CA SER A 128 1.93 5.84 18.25
C SER A 128 1.31 7.21 17.92
N GLY A 129 0.23 7.25 17.13
CA GLY A 129 -0.51 8.47 16.78
C GLY A 129 0.20 9.44 15.82
N ASN A 130 1.43 9.15 15.38
CA ASN A 130 2.15 9.98 14.41
C ASN A 130 1.59 9.80 13.00
N VAL A 131 0.95 10.84 12.47
CA VAL A 131 0.46 10.86 11.09
C VAL A 131 1.61 11.24 10.16
N LEU A 132 1.92 10.35 9.21
CA LEU A 132 2.89 10.61 8.15
C LEU A 132 2.23 11.52 7.10
N THR A 133 2.90 12.62 6.76
CA THR A 133 2.35 13.67 5.89
C THR A 133 3.03 13.74 4.53
N LYS A 134 4.21 13.13 4.37
CA LYS A 134 5.01 13.13 3.13
C LYS A 134 4.89 11.84 2.32
N ASP A 135 3.95 10.95 2.65
CA ASP A 135 3.57 9.82 1.77
C ASP A 135 2.65 10.31 0.64
N LEU A 136 3.20 11.13 -0.26
CA LEU A 136 2.40 11.86 -1.26
C LEU A 136 2.47 11.29 -2.68
N PHE A 137 3.52 10.52 -3.03
CA PHE A 137 3.71 10.07 -4.40
C PHE A 137 4.19 8.62 -4.54
N PHE A 138 3.47 7.71 -5.19
CA PHE A 138 2.08 7.75 -5.63
C PHE A 138 1.17 7.01 -4.64
N SER A 139 -0.15 7.19 -4.77
CA SER A 139 -1.15 6.67 -3.82
C SER A 139 -1.05 5.16 -3.62
N GLY A 140 -0.67 4.75 -2.41
CA GLY A 140 -0.65 3.36 -1.98
C GLY A 140 -2.01 2.71 -1.94
N HIS A 141 -3.00 3.44 -1.42
CA HIS A 141 -4.36 2.95 -1.27
C HIS A 141 -4.94 2.60 -2.64
N THR A 142 -4.87 3.53 -3.60
CA THR A 142 -5.37 3.31 -4.95
C THR A 142 -4.66 2.15 -5.64
N SER A 143 -3.32 2.13 -5.62
CA SER A 143 -2.57 1.05 -6.27
C SER A 143 -2.84 -0.32 -5.66
N THR A 144 -3.04 -0.41 -4.35
CA THR A 144 -3.44 -1.65 -3.68
C THR A 144 -4.81 -2.12 -4.16
N LEU A 145 -5.79 -1.22 -4.27
CA LEU A 145 -7.12 -1.56 -4.78
C LEU A 145 -7.07 -2.14 -6.21
N PHE A 146 -6.23 -1.58 -7.08
CA PHE A 146 -6.04 -2.13 -8.42
C PHE A 146 -5.41 -3.52 -8.42
N LEU A 147 -4.45 -3.78 -7.53
CA LEU A 147 -3.82 -5.11 -7.40
C LEU A 147 -4.78 -6.17 -6.84
N LEU A 148 -5.77 -5.77 -6.03
CA LEU A 148 -6.77 -6.66 -5.48
C LEU A 148 -7.81 -7.16 -6.50
N PHE A 149 -7.83 -6.57 -7.71
CA PHE A 149 -8.69 -7.01 -8.82
C PHE A 149 -8.13 -8.22 -9.59
N LEU A 150 -6.88 -8.60 -9.34
CA LEU A 150 -6.15 -9.69 -10.02
C LEU A 150 -6.77 -11.08 -9.72
#